data_AF-A0AAD1TM42-F1
#
_entry.id   AF-A0AAD1TM42-F1
#
_cell.length_a   1.000
_cell.length_b   1.000
_cell.length_c   1.000
_cell.angle_alpha   90.00
_cell.angle_beta   90.00
_cell.angle_gamma   90.00
#
_symmetry.space_group_name_H-M   'P 1'
#
loop_
_entity.id
_entity.type
_entity.pdbx_description
1 polymer ?
#
loop_
_entity_poly.entity_id
_entity_poly.type
_entity_poly.pdbx_seq_one_letter_code
_entity_poly.pdbx_strand_id
1 'polypeptide(L)'
;MTSSFHACCAELQTMHSGASSQQSDHGKWTLSSSDDEEETSIKPSTSSSSSLSANRDSKDSMPQYPCSEARKASHKRKSNPVKFEEHAHSKGASPAKKLKSDKDDSGWCLSSSDEETKPSHKVKVKIEKDGVKKQPLDNQQGPSTQTHGKYKTPSDSQDPWDVLQAGEPFRFYLTKVNGVKPKYNAGALHIKDILSPLFGTLESSAQFNYCIHIPWLVKQYPEEFRKKPLLIVHGEKRESKAKLHEDAHPYENVRLCQAKLDIAFGTHHTKMMLLLYKEGLRVVIHTSNLIHEDWHQKTQGIWLSPLYPRIAEGASISAGEPVTNFRADLIAYLASYNSPSLKEWMDIIKQHDLSQTRVYLVGSTPGRYQGNDKEKWGHLRLRKILRENTSAIAGQESWPVIGQFSSIGSMGTDKTKWLHSEFRESLQTLGKGVTSLGKMDPPLHLIYPSVDNVRTSLEGYPAGGSLPYSIQTAQKQPWLHSFFHRWKAETSGRSRAMPHIKTYMRVSPDVQELAWFIVTSANLSKAAWGSFEKNGTQMFIRSYELGVLFLPSAFGLDKFSVKTNIYSRNESCESAFPVPYDLPPEHYSGKDRPWVWNIPYVNAPDTHGNIWCPS
;
A
#
# COMPACT_ATOMS: atom_id res chain seq x y z
N MET A 1 -41.19 47.32 53.10
CA MET A 1 -41.02 48.33 52.04
C MET A 1 -40.69 47.53 50.78
N THR A 2 -41.57 47.30 49.80
CA THR A 2 -42.17 48.27 48.84
C THR A 2 -41.09 49.08 48.12
N SER A 3 -41.02 49.16 46.78
CA SER A 3 -42.04 48.95 45.73
C SER A 3 -41.41 48.27 44.46
N SER A 4 -42.08 47.40 43.68
CA SER A 4 -43.06 47.69 42.58
C SER A 4 -42.45 48.38 41.35
N PHE A 5 -42.75 48.04 40.06
CA PHE A 5 -43.62 46.99 39.46
C PHE A 5 -43.35 46.84 37.93
N HIS A 6 -44.13 45.97 37.27
CA HIS A 6 -44.46 45.89 35.83
C HIS A 6 -43.57 45.13 34.82
N ALA A 7 -44.26 44.38 33.94
CA ALA A 7 -43.77 43.65 32.77
C ALA A 7 -44.93 43.41 31.76
N CYS A 8 -44.61 43.31 30.47
CA CYS A 8 -45.35 42.61 29.38
C CYS A 8 -44.37 42.48 28.18
N CYS A 9 -44.29 41.43 27.35
CA CYS A 9 -45.22 40.38 26.86
C CYS A 9 -45.99 40.74 25.56
N ALA A 10 -46.19 39.70 24.73
CA ALA A 10 -47.02 39.60 23.51
C ALA A 10 -46.47 40.15 22.17
N GLU A 11 -45.92 39.21 21.39
CA GLU A 11 -46.12 38.92 19.96
C GLU A 11 -47.02 39.82 19.08
N LEU A 12 -46.63 39.97 17.79
CA LEU A 12 -47.53 39.75 16.64
C LEU A 12 -46.77 39.55 15.30
N GLN A 13 -47.47 39.00 14.31
CA GLN A 13 -47.02 38.70 12.94
C GLN A 13 -47.41 39.90 12.00
N THR A 14 -47.15 40.02 10.69
CA THR A 14 -46.72 39.10 9.60
C THR A 14 -46.24 39.91 8.37
N MET A 15 -45.47 39.31 7.44
CA MET A 15 -45.19 39.80 6.05
C MET A 15 -44.38 41.11 5.94
N HIS A 16 -43.61 41.42 4.89
CA HIS A 16 -43.14 40.74 3.64
C HIS A 16 -41.79 41.40 3.24
N SER A 17 -40.89 40.88 2.40
CA SER A 17 -40.84 39.68 1.54
C SER A 17 -39.37 39.13 1.54
N GLY A 18 -38.59 38.78 0.48
CA GLY A 18 -38.80 38.86 -0.98
C GLY A 18 -37.58 38.66 -1.91
N ALA A 19 -36.49 37.96 -1.50
CA ALA A 19 -35.28 37.80 -2.34
C ALA A 19 -34.88 36.32 -2.51
N SER A 20 -34.69 35.88 -3.76
CA SER A 20 -34.44 34.47 -4.10
C SER A 20 -32.95 34.11 -4.14
N SER A 21 -32.54 33.09 -3.39
CA SER A 21 -31.32 32.33 -3.65
C SER A 21 -31.69 30.97 -4.26
N GLN A 22 -31.08 30.61 -5.39
CA GLN A 22 -31.34 29.32 -6.03
C GLN A 22 -30.74 28.19 -5.20
N GLN A 23 -31.62 27.37 -4.60
CA GLN A 23 -31.20 26.22 -3.79
C GLN A 23 -30.90 25.04 -4.73
N SER A 24 -29.64 24.62 -4.79
CA SER A 24 -29.21 23.53 -5.67
C SER A 24 -29.67 22.17 -5.14
N ASP A 25 -30.56 21.49 -5.86
CA ASP A 25 -31.03 20.15 -5.49
C ASP A 25 -29.88 19.12 -5.51
N HIS A 26 -29.41 18.77 -4.32
CA HIS A 26 -28.35 17.79 -4.10
C HIS A 26 -28.91 16.52 -3.46
N GLY A 27 -29.40 15.61 -4.31
CA GLY A 27 -29.41 14.17 -4.06
C GLY A 27 -29.97 13.73 -2.70
N LYS A 28 -31.26 13.99 -2.44
CA LYS A 28 -31.99 13.21 -1.43
C LYS A 28 -32.00 11.74 -1.87
N TRP A 29 -31.40 10.87 -1.06
CA TRP A 29 -31.49 9.42 -1.26
C TRP A 29 -32.92 8.96 -0.97
N THR A 30 -33.68 8.64 -2.02
CA THR A 30 -35.03 8.09 -1.88
C THR A 30 -34.96 6.66 -1.35
N LEU A 31 -35.37 6.48 -0.09
CA LEU A 31 -35.58 5.14 0.48
C LEU A 31 -36.77 4.49 -0.24
N SER A 32 -36.52 3.35 -0.89
CA SER A 32 -37.56 2.43 -1.34
C SER A 32 -37.44 1.17 -0.49
N SER A 33 -38.39 0.99 0.42
CA SER A 33 -38.47 -0.16 1.32
C SER A 33 -39.51 -1.14 0.82
N SER A 34 -39.13 -2.40 0.64
CA SER A 34 -40.05 -3.53 0.53
C SER A 34 -39.39 -4.78 1.14
N ASP A 35 -40.10 -5.36 2.10
CA ASP A 35 -40.29 -6.80 2.30
C ASP A 35 -39.06 -7.64 2.77
N ASP A 36 -38.87 -7.63 4.09
CA ASP A 36 -38.92 -8.78 5.01
C ASP A 36 -38.06 -10.05 4.82
N GLU A 37 -37.31 -10.39 5.88
CA GLU A 37 -36.74 -11.72 6.15
C GLU A 37 -37.42 -12.32 7.41
N GLU A 38 -38.01 -13.52 7.33
CA GLU A 38 -38.54 -14.23 8.52
C GLU A 38 -37.44 -15.00 9.30
N GLU A 39 -37.47 -14.93 10.64
CA GLU A 39 -36.56 -15.70 11.49
C GLU A 39 -37.01 -17.17 11.70
N THR A 40 -36.40 -18.12 11.00
CA THR A 40 -36.57 -19.55 11.34
C THR A 40 -35.56 -19.99 12.42
N SER A 41 -35.98 -19.94 13.69
CA SER A 41 -35.18 -20.48 14.80
C SER A 41 -35.13 -22.03 14.77
N ILE A 42 -33.97 -22.62 15.11
CA ILE A 42 -33.81 -24.08 15.23
C ILE A 42 -33.18 -24.43 16.58
N LYS A 43 -33.87 -25.27 17.37
CA LYS A 43 -33.35 -25.88 18.60
C LYS A 43 -32.73 -27.26 18.30
N PRO A 44 -31.73 -27.71 19.07
CA PRO A 44 -31.02 -28.96 18.79
C PRO A 44 -31.82 -30.20 19.22
N SER A 45 -31.65 -31.29 18.48
CA SER A 45 -32.00 -32.66 18.87
C SER A 45 -30.74 -33.53 18.89
N THR A 46 -30.79 -34.68 19.57
CA THR A 46 -29.59 -35.47 19.94
C THR A 46 -29.57 -36.88 19.38
N SER A 47 -28.34 -37.37 19.14
CA SER A 47 -27.88 -38.77 19.28
C SER A 47 -27.98 -39.75 18.09
N SER A 48 -27.03 -40.71 18.15
CA SER A 48 -26.97 -41.99 17.44
C SER A 48 -26.54 -41.99 15.96
N SER A 49 -26.39 -43.19 15.39
CA SER A 49 -25.28 -43.53 14.48
C SER A 49 -25.67 -44.55 13.38
N SER A 50 -24.67 -44.94 12.57
CA SER A 50 -24.65 -45.97 11.52
C SER A 50 -24.82 -45.47 10.06
N SER A 51 -24.93 -46.41 9.11
CA SER A 51 -24.00 -46.42 7.96
C SER A 51 -24.57 -46.93 6.63
N LEU A 52 -23.98 -46.45 5.53
CA LEU A 52 -23.91 -47.06 4.19
C LEU A 52 -25.22 -47.31 3.42
N SER A 53 -25.42 -46.57 2.33
CA SER A 53 -25.51 -47.09 0.95
C SER A 53 -25.88 -45.95 -0.02
N ALA A 54 -25.96 -46.21 -1.33
CA ALA A 54 -26.01 -45.17 -2.36
C ALA A 54 -27.12 -45.39 -3.39
N ASN A 55 -27.66 -44.30 -3.94
CA ASN A 55 -27.93 -44.21 -5.37
C ASN A 55 -28.05 -42.77 -5.89
N ARG A 56 -28.15 -42.64 -7.21
CA ARG A 56 -28.28 -41.38 -7.97
C ARG A 56 -29.76 -40.92 -8.02
N ASP A 57 -30.18 -39.78 -8.58
CA ASP A 57 -29.53 -38.90 -9.58
C ASP A 57 -30.13 -37.46 -9.63
N SER A 58 -29.47 -36.59 -10.41
CA SER A 58 -29.96 -35.36 -11.05
C SER A 58 -30.03 -34.00 -10.29
N LYS A 59 -29.52 -32.97 -10.99
CA LYS A 59 -29.80 -31.51 -10.89
C LYS A 59 -29.40 -30.74 -9.62
N ASP A 60 -28.11 -30.77 -9.29
CA ASP A 60 -27.49 -29.73 -8.46
C ASP A 60 -27.44 -28.37 -9.20
N SER A 61 -28.11 -27.36 -8.64
CA SER A 61 -27.95 -25.95 -9.07
C SER A 61 -26.76 -25.33 -8.33
N MET A 62 -25.56 -25.59 -8.85
CA MET A 62 -24.27 -25.15 -8.27
C MET A 62 -24.29 -23.70 -7.74
N PRO A 63 -24.10 -23.48 -6.43
CA PRO A 63 -24.14 -22.13 -5.86
C PRO A 63 -23.08 -21.22 -6.47
N GLN A 64 -23.52 -20.09 -7.04
CA GLN A 64 -22.63 -19.05 -7.55
C GLN A 64 -21.98 -18.25 -6.41
N TYR A 65 -21.00 -18.85 -5.73
CA TYR A 65 -20.23 -18.18 -4.67
C TYR A 65 -19.60 -16.87 -5.20
N PRO A 66 -20.03 -15.68 -4.72
CA PRO A 66 -19.59 -14.43 -5.30
C PRO A 66 -18.12 -14.15 -4.99
N CYS A 67 -17.34 -13.86 -6.03
CA CYS A 67 -15.93 -13.51 -5.89
C CYS A 67 -15.75 -12.20 -5.10
N SER A 68 -14.73 -12.12 -4.24
CA SER A 68 -14.48 -10.94 -3.40
C SER A 68 -14.27 -9.67 -4.24
N GLU A 69 -14.82 -8.54 -3.80
CA GLU A 69 -14.88 -7.30 -4.61
C GLU A 69 -13.50 -6.83 -5.08
N ALA A 70 -12.47 -6.95 -4.23
CA ALA A 70 -11.09 -6.67 -4.60
C ALA A 70 -10.65 -7.49 -5.83
N ARG A 71 -11.01 -8.79 -5.92
CA ARG A 71 -10.71 -9.64 -7.09
C ARG A 71 -11.43 -9.12 -8.33
N LYS A 72 -12.70 -8.72 -8.22
CA LYS A 72 -13.42 -8.10 -9.35
C LYS A 72 -12.70 -6.84 -9.84
N ALA A 73 -12.25 -5.97 -8.93
CA ALA A 73 -11.53 -4.75 -9.25
C ALA A 73 -10.12 -4.97 -9.86
N SER A 74 -9.38 -5.99 -9.42
CA SER A 74 -8.06 -6.32 -9.99
C SER A 74 -8.17 -7.04 -11.35
N HIS A 75 -9.16 -7.92 -11.52
CA HIS A 75 -9.46 -8.53 -12.83
C HIS A 75 -9.73 -7.49 -13.91
N LYS A 76 -10.59 -6.51 -13.62
CA LYS A 76 -10.96 -5.43 -14.57
C LYS A 76 -9.74 -4.63 -15.06
N ARG A 77 -8.70 -4.51 -14.23
CA ARG A 77 -7.42 -3.87 -14.59
C ARG A 77 -6.46 -4.79 -15.36
N LYS A 78 -6.45 -6.10 -15.09
CA LYS A 78 -5.71 -7.07 -15.93
C LYS A 78 -6.28 -7.15 -17.35
N SER A 79 -7.60 -7.03 -17.51
CA SER A 79 -8.25 -7.07 -18.84
C SER A 79 -8.13 -5.75 -19.61
N ASN A 80 -8.33 -4.61 -18.93
CA ASN A 80 -8.24 -3.28 -19.52
C ASN A 80 -7.17 -2.43 -18.79
N PRO A 81 -5.88 -2.60 -19.10
CA PRO A 81 -4.83 -1.71 -18.61
C PRO A 81 -5.01 -0.30 -19.21
N VAL A 82 -4.70 0.73 -18.42
CA VAL A 82 -4.70 2.12 -18.90
C VAL A 82 -3.54 2.29 -19.88
N LYS A 83 -3.80 2.85 -21.06
CA LYS A 83 -2.74 3.25 -21.99
C LYS A 83 -2.09 4.53 -21.47
N PHE A 84 -0.80 4.46 -21.14
CA PHE A 84 0.01 5.62 -20.80
C PHE A 84 0.83 6.03 -22.03
N GLU A 85 0.78 7.30 -22.43
CA GLU A 85 1.65 7.81 -23.48
C GLU A 85 2.99 8.25 -22.90
N GLU A 86 4.08 7.59 -23.31
CA GLU A 86 5.44 8.02 -23.00
C GLU A 86 5.82 9.23 -23.88
N HIS A 87 5.52 10.44 -23.40
CA HIS A 87 5.94 11.69 -24.06
C HIS A 87 7.47 11.92 -23.96
N ALA A 88 8.22 11.15 -24.75
CA ALA A 88 9.64 11.35 -24.98
C ALA A 88 9.92 12.79 -25.44
N HIS A 89 10.80 13.49 -24.72
CA HIS A 89 11.05 14.93 -24.94
C HIS A 89 11.90 15.19 -26.20
N SER A 90 11.26 15.22 -27.37
CA SER A 90 11.84 15.83 -28.57
C SER A 90 11.58 17.35 -28.58
N LYS A 91 12.63 18.14 -28.80
CA LYS A 91 12.52 19.60 -28.90
C LYS A 91 12.06 20.00 -30.30
N GLY A 92 10.96 20.73 -30.43
CA GLY A 92 10.47 21.19 -31.73
C GLY A 92 9.12 21.89 -31.69
N ALA A 93 9.01 23.00 -30.94
CA ALA A 93 7.77 23.79 -30.91
C ALA A 93 7.59 24.58 -32.22
N SER A 94 6.36 24.60 -32.75
CA SER A 94 5.91 25.55 -33.79
C SER A 94 4.41 25.81 -33.59
N PRO A 95 3.93 27.05 -33.80
CA PRO A 95 2.62 27.45 -33.28
C PRO A 95 1.44 26.92 -34.12
N ALA A 96 0.34 26.60 -33.43
CA ALA A 96 -0.89 26.13 -34.03
C ALA A 96 -1.53 27.16 -34.98
N LYS A 97 -1.92 26.70 -36.18
CA LYS A 97 -2.83 27.44 -37.06
C LYS A 97 -4.28 27.13 -36.65
N LYS A 98 -5.12 28.17 -36.64
CA LYS A 98 -6.55 28.05 -36.35
C LYS A 98 -7.24 27.25 -37.45
N LEU A 99 -8.10 26.28 -37.09
CA LEU A 99 -9.11 25.80 -38.03
C LEU A 99 -10.17 26.88 -38.23
N LYS A 100 -10.63 27.01 -39.47
CA LYS A 100 -11.99 27.44 -39.81
C LYS A 100 -12.74 26.22 -40.36
N SER A 101 -14.06 26.25 -40.31
CA SER A 101 -14.91 25.40 -41.14
C SER A 101 -14.73 25.77 -42.62
N ASP A 102 -15.04 24.83 -43.52
CA ASP A 102 -16.30 24.83 -44.25
C ASP A 102 -16.50 23.44 -44.91
N LYS A 103 -17.56 23.27 -45.72
CA LYS A 103 -18.08 21.97 -46.16
C LYS A 103 -17.79 21.65 -47.63
N ASP A 104 -17.98 20.36 -47.96
CA ASP A 104 -18.28 19.79 -49.29
C ASP A 104 -17.18 20.02 -50.37
N ASP A 105 -17.03 19.25 -51.45
CA ASP A 105 -17.78 18.11 -51.99
C ASP A 105 -16.78 17.07 -52.64
N SER A 106 -17.28 16.16 -53.47
CA SER A 106 -16.62 15.22 -54.41
C SER A 106 -15.29 15.68 -55.08
N GLY A 107 -14.41 14.80 -55.59
CA GLY A 107 -14.40 13.33 -55.71
C GLY A 107 -13.33 12.84 -56.71
N TRP A 108 -13.36 11.57 -57.12
CA TRP A 108 -12.65 10.96 -58.29
C TRP A 108 -11.10 10.93 -58.34
N CYS A 109 -10.55 9.78 -57.92
CA CYS A 109 -9.65 8.84 -58.63
C CYS A 109 -8.50 9.27 -59.59
N LEU A 110 -7.47 8.39 -59.62
CA LEU A 110 -6.34 8.23 -60.58
C LEU A 110 -5.15 9.23 -60.48
N SER A 111 -3.93 8.97 -60.98
CA SER A 111 -3.02 7.78 -61.02
C SER A 111 -1.92 7.99 -62.09
N SER A 112 -0.68 8.29 -61.68
CA SER A 112 0.59 8.19 -62.46
C SER A 112 1.74 8.44 -61.45
N SER A 113 2.81 7.68 -61.24
CA SER A 113 3.71 6.84 -62.07
C SER A 113 4.86 7.62 -62.75
N ASP A 114 6.09 7.12 -62.46
CA ASP A 114 7.36 7.23 -63.21
C ASP A 114 8.09 8.61 -63.28
N GLU A 115 9.44 8.73 -63.42
CA GLU A 115 10.54 7.77 -63.72
C GLU A 115 11.79 7.94 -62.78
N GLU A 116 12.81 7.05 -62.94
CA GLU A 116 14.15 7.14 -62.31
C GLU A 116 15.10 8.18 -62.95
N THR A 117 16.19 8.57 -62.26
CA THR A 117 17.58 8.47 -62.81
C THR A 117 18.70 8.66 -61.76
N LYS A 118 19.96 8.38 -62.16
CA LYS A 118 21.22 8.26 -61.38
C LYS A 118 22.41 8.73 -62.29
N PRO A 119 23.69 8.83 -61.86
CA PRO A 119 24.30 9.14 -60.55
C PRO A 119 25.52 10.11 -60.65
N SER A 120 26.46 10.06 -59.67
CA SER A 120 27.86 10.56 -59.65
C SER A 120 28.07 12.04 -59.26
N HIS A 121 29.14 12.48 -58.57
CA HIS A 121 30.54 12.03 -58.53
C HIS A 121 31.16 11.88 -57.11
N LYS A 122 32.40 11.35 -57.03
CA LYS A 122 33.29 11.35 -55.83
C LYS A 122 34.60 12.08 -56.14
N VAL A 123 35.16 12.80 -55.16
CA VAL A 123 36.58 13.21 -55.10
C VAL A 123 37.11 13.04 -53.66
N LYS A 124 38.40 12.74 -53.51
CA LYS A 124 39.18 12.69 -52.25
C LYS A 124 40.42 13.58 -52.41
N VAL A 125 41.10 13.98 -51.32
CA VAL A 125 42.53 13.67 -51.01
C VAL A 125 43.07 14.48 -49.80
N LYS A 126 43.98 13.84 -49.04
CA LYS A 126 45.04 14.27 -48.06
C LYS A 126 45.01 15.70 -47.48
N ILE A 127 45.19 15.93 -46.16
CA ILE A 127 46.29 15.56 -45.23
C ILE A 127 47.60 16.32 -45.49
N GLU A 128 48.05 17.08 -44.49
CA GLU A 128 49.47 17.22 -44.15
C GLU A 128 49.63 17.34 -42.61
N LYS A 129 50.87 17.37 -42.09
CA LYS A 129 51.21 17.40 -40.66
C LYS A 129 52.07 18.62 -40.36
N ASP A 130 52.17 19.01 -39.09
CA ASP A 130 53.52 19.16 -38.51
C ASP A 130 53.54 18.99 -36.98
N GLY A 131 54.74 18.91 -36.38
CA GLY A 131 54.89 18.87 -34.92
C GLY A 131 56.34 18.82 -34.42
N VAL A 132 56.60 19.50 -33.30
CA VAL A 132 57.94 19.61 -32.68
C VAL A 132 57.90 19.18 -31.22
N LYS A 133 58.91 18.42 -30.77
CA LYS A 133 59.15 18.05 -29.37
C LYS A 133 60.32 18.84 -28.79
N LYS A 134 60.32 19.09 -27.48
CA LYS A 134 61.49 18.93 -26.59
C LYS A 134 61.07 18.85 -25.12
N GLN A 135 61.87 18.15 -24.34
CA GLN A 135 61.82 17.98 -22.87
C GLN A 135 63.19 18.44 -22.32
N PRO A 136 63.62 18.14 -21.07
CA PRO A 136 62.90 17.81 -19.83
C PRO A 136 63.33 18.72 -18.64
N LEU A 137 62.84 18.45 -17.42
CA LEU A 137 63.66 18.23 -16.21
C LEU A 137 62.79 17.89 -14.98
N ASP A 138 63.35 17.08 -14.08
CA ASP A 138 62.73 16.67 -12.80
C ASP A 138 62.96 17.70 -11.68
N ASN A 139 62.03 17.73 -10.70
CA ASN A 139 62.46 17.49 -9.32
C ASN A 139 61.30 17.06 -8.39
N GLN A 140 61.66 16.42 -7.28
CA GLN A 140 60.71 15.92 -6.27
C GLN A 140 60.48 16.94 -5.14
N GLN A 141 59.24 17.05 -4.65
CA GLN A 141 58.88 17.07 -3.21
C GLN A 141 57.38 17.41 -2.99
N GLY A 142 56.80 16.90 -1.90
CA GLY A 142 55.62 17.46 -1.24
C GLY A 142 56.01 18.19 0.06
N PRO A 143 55.07 18.70 0.89
CA PRO A 143 53.67 18.27 0.95
C PRO A 143 52.61 19.41 1.09
N SER A 144 51.35 18.95 1.23
CA SER A 144 50.20 19.53 1.95
C SER A 144 49.35 20.70 1.38
N THR A 145 48.05 20.56 1.63
CA THR A 145 47.00 21.61 1.74
C THR A 145 46.82 22.64 0.63
N GLN A 146 45.86 22.40 -0.28
CA GLN A 146 44.55 23.12 -0.31
C GLN A 146 43.70 22.66 -1.51
N THR A 147 42.78 21.71 -1.30
CA THR A 147 41.80 21.30 -2.31
C THR A 147 40.58 22.21 -2.30
N HIS A 148 40.59 23.24 -3.17
CA HIS A 148 39.41 24.09 -3.40
C HIS A 148 38.17 23.25 -3.75
N GLY A 149 37.06 23.52 -3.06
CA GLY A 149 35.80 22.81 -3.25
C GLY A 149 35.21 23.04 -4.64
N LYS A 150 35.15 21.99 -5.47
CA LYS A 150 34.31 21.99 -6.67
C LYS A 150 32.86 21.80 -6.27
N TYR A 151 32.07 22.87 -6.39
CA TYR A 151 30.61 22.80 -6.29
C TYR A 151 30.07 21.77 -7.29
N LYS A 152 29.41 20.71 -6.79
CA LYS A 152 28.64 19.79 -7.64
C LYS A 152 27.35 20.48 -8.11
N THR A 153 27.02 20.32 -9.39
CA THR A 153 25.74 20.74 -9.94
C THR A 153 24.60 19.83 -9.43
N PRO A 154 23.37 20.36 -9.22
CA PRO A 154 22.26 19.62 -8.62
C PRO A 154 21.54 18.69 -9.63
N SER A 155 22.30 18.00 -10.47
CA SER A 155 21.84 17.10 -11.54
C SER A 155 22.04 15.61 -11.24
N ASP A 156 22.89 15.28 -10.28
CA ASP A 156 23.20 13.88 -9.93
C ASP A 156 21.98 13.23 -9.27
N SER A 157 21.38 12.25 -9.96
CA SER A 157 20.39 11.35 -9.36
C SER A 157 21.09 10.48 -8.32
N GLN A 158 20.71 10.58 -7.05
CA GLN A 158 21.26 9.78 -5.96
C GLN A 158 21.18 8.28 -6.29
N ASP A 159 22.29 7.57 -6.09
CA ASP A 159 22.38 6.14 -6.34
C ASP A 159 21.52 5.39 -5.30
N PRO A 160 20.79 4.32 -5.66
CA PRO A 160 20.19 3.41 -4.68
C PRO A 160 21.18 2.93 -3.59
N TRP A 161 22.48 2.85 -3.91
CA TRP A 161 23.55 2.57 -2.95
C TRP A 161 23.80 3.75 -1.99
N ASP A 162 23.75 5.01 -2.45
CA ASP A 162 23.78 6.19 -1.56
C ASP A 162 22.62 6.16 -0.56
N VAL A 163 21.46 5.64 -0.96
CA VAL A 163 20.27 5.50 -0.10
C VAL A 163 20.47 4.42 0.96
N LEU A 164 21.16 3.32 0.62
CA LEU A 164 21.53 2.28 1.59
C LEU A 164 22.65 2.72 2.55
N GLN A 165 23.66 3.44 2.04
CA GLN A 165 24.79 3.94 2.84
C GLN A 165 24.44 5.15 3.70
N ALA A 166 23.42 5.94 3.33
CA ALA A 166 22.94 7.08 4.13
C ALA A 166 22.25 6.69 5.44
N GLY A 167 22.10 5.39 5.75
CA GLY A 167 21.83 4.91 7.10
C GLY A 167 20.45 5.27 7.67
N GLU A 168 19.39 5.29 6.85
CA GLU A 168 18.01 5.50 7.36
C GLU A 168 17.70 4.41 8.41
N PRO A 169 17.52 4.77 9.71
CA PRO A 169 17.60 3.80 10.79
C PRO A 169 16.40 2.85 10.84
N PHE A 170 15.23 3.28 10.36
CA PHE A 170 14.01 2.47 10.28
C PHE A 170 14.00 1.60 9.01
N ARG A 171 14.75 2.00 7.99
CA ARG A 171 14.80 1.36 6.66
C ARG A 171 13.40 1.29 6.03
N PHE A 172 12.62 2.34 6.27
CA PHE A 172 11.30 2.58 5.70
C PHE A 172 11.42 3.58 4.55
N TYR A 173 10.93 3.19 3.38
CA TYR A 173 11.05 3.93 2.13
C TYR A 173 9.69 4.05 1.45
N LEU A 174 9.55 5.08 0.62
CA LEU A 174 8.40 5.26 -0.27
C LEU A 174 8.76 4.89 -1.70
N THR A 175 7.76 4.58 -2.52
CA THR A 175 7.99 4.36 -3.94
C THR A 175 8.40 5.64 -4.68
N LYS A 176 9.26 5.50 -5.70
CA LYS A 176 9.43 6.55 -6.72
C LYS A 176 8.06 6.82 -7.37
N VAL A 177 7.77 8.08 -7.67
CA VAL A 177 6.49 8.56 -8.25
C VAL A 177 6.79 9.36 -9.51
N ASN A 178 6.13 9.07 -10.62
CA ASN A 178 6.25 9.83 -11.86
C ASN A 178 5.43 11.13 -11.81
N GLY A 179 5.98 12.23 -12.31
CA GLY A 179 5.32 13.54 -12.35
C GLY A 179 5.41 14.40 -11.07
N VAL A 180 6.18 13.99 -10.05
CA VAL A 180 6.57 14.87 -8.92
C VAL A 180 7.97 15.45 -9.12
N LYS A 181 8.27 16.57 -8.45
CA LYS A 181 9.60 17.21 -8.50
C LYS A 181 10.68 16.23 -8.00
N PRO A 182 11.87 16.11 -8.63
CA PRO A 182 12.87 15.08 -8.31
C PRO A 182 13.26 14.96 -6.82
N LYS A 183 13.24 16.07 -6.06
CA LYS A 183 13.49 16.06 -4.61
C LYS A 183 12.56 15.14 -3.81
N TYR A 184 11.35 14.84 -4.29
CA TYR A 184 10.38 13.94 -3.66
C TYR A 184 10.60 12.45 -4.03
N ASN A 185 11.56 12.18 -4.93
CA ASN A 185 12.06 10.86 -5.27
C ASN A 185 13.48 10.60 -4.76
N ALA A 186 14.13 11.59 -4.13
CA ALA A 186 15.38 11.38 -3.40
C ALA A 186 15.11 10.44 -2.21
N GLY A 187 15.90 9.37 -2.06
CA GLY A 187 15.63 8.32 -1.07
C GLY A 187 14.41 7.43 -1.34
N ALA A 188 13.66 7.64 -2.44
CA ALA A 188 12.55 6.77 -2.82
C ALA A 188 13.03 5.61 -3.70
N LEU A 189 12.37 4.45 -3.61
CA LEU A 189 12.76 3.22 -4.31
C LEU A 189 11.73 2.76 -5.35
N HIS A 190 12.18 2.38 -6.54
CA HIS A 190 11.44 1.61 -7.52
C HIS A 190 11.86 0.13 -7.43
N ILE A 191 11.02 -0.79 -7.92
CA ILE A 191 11.31 -2.23 -7.87
C ILE A 191 12.64 -2.61 -8.55
N LYS A 192 13.04 -1.89 -9.61
CA LYS A 192 14.36 -2.06 -10.25
C LYS A 192 15.54 -1.70 -9.34
N ASP A 193 15.36 -0.77 -8.40
CA ASP A 193 16.41 -0.41 -7.43
C ASP A 193 16.57 -1.54 -6.40
N ILE A 194 15.44 -2.10 -5.93
CA ILE A 194 15.40 -3.22 -4.96
C ILE A 194 16.00 -4.51 -5.53
N LEU A 195 15.81 -4.75 -6.83
CA LEU A 195 16.32 -5.93 -7.55
C LEU A 195 17.68 -5.69 -8.22
N SER A 196 18.31 -4.53 -7.99
CA SER A 196 19.62 -4.16 -8.54
C SER A 196 20.74 -5.08 -8.04
N PRO A 197 21.81 -5.35 -8.82
CA PRO A 197 22.99 -6.07 -8.34
C PRO A 197 23.66 -5.38 -7.14
N LEU A 198 23.46 -4.07 -6.98
CA LEU A 198 23.87 -3.28 -5.81
C LEU A 198 23.26 -3.78 -4.49
N PHE A 199 22.13 -4.49 -4.53
CA PHE A 199 21.47 -5.04 -3.34
C PHE A 199 21.95 -6.47 -3.01
N GLY A 200 22.73 -7.11 -3.90
CA GLY A 200 23.33 -8.44 -3.76
C GLY A 200 23.34 -9.24 -5.07
N THR A 201 24.19 -10.26 -5.19
CA THR A 201 24.27 -11.15 -6.35
C THR A 201 23.18 -12.24 -6.30
N LEU A 202 22.05 -12.03 -6.98
CA LEU A 202 20.86 -12.86 -6.82
C LEU A 202 21.09 -14.34 -7.22
N GLU A 203 20.70 -15.25 -6.32
CA GLU A 203 20.65 -16.70 -6.53
C GLU A 203 19.22 -17.17 -6.80
N SER A 204 18.24 -16.70 -6.01
CA SER A 204 16.84 -17.13 -6.05
C SER A 204 15.93 -16.07 -5.44
N SER A 205 14.65 -16.04 -5.81
CA SER A 205 13.66 -15.11 -5.24
C SER A 205 12.29 -15.74 -5.01
N ALA A 206 11.56 -15.25 -4.01
CA ALA A 206 10.13 -15.48 -3.85
C ALA A 206 9.37 -14.15 -3.80
N GLN A 207 8.28 -14.07 -4.55
CA GLN A 207 7.44 -12.90 -4.74
C GLN A 207 6.02 -13.22 -4.29
N PHE A 208 5.70 -12.85 -3.05
CA PHE A 208 4.37 -12.94 -2.48
C PHE A 208 3.59 -11.71 -2.91
N ASN A 209 2.47 -11.90 -3.62
CA ASN A 209 1.62 -10.76 -3.94
C ASN A 209 0.16 -11.14 -4.18
N TYR A 210 -0.64 -10.10 -4.42
CA TYR A 210 -2.05 -10.18 -4.72
C TYR A 210 -2.32 -10.10 -6.23
N CYS A 211 -1.95 -8.99 -6.87
CA CYS A 211 -2.04 -8.81 -8.31
C CYS A 211 -0.63 -8.81 -8.92
N ILE A 212 -0.44 -9.59 -9.99
CA ILE A 212 0.85 -9.85 -10.63
C ILE A 212 0.64 -9.90 -12.14
N HIS A 213 1.53 -9.25 -12.89
CA HIS A 213 1.68 -9.35 -14.33
C HIS A 213 3.12 -9.84 -14.62
N ILE A 214 3.29 -11.12 -14.92
CA ILE A 214 4.61 -11.79 -14.90
C ILE A 214 5.56 -11.23 -15.98
N PRO A 215 5.13 -10.99 -17.24
CA PRO A 215 5.96 -10.32 -18.25
C PRO A 215 6.46 -8.92 -17.87
N TRP A 216 5.71 -8.16 -17.05
CA TRP A 216 6.22 -6.90 -16.49
C TRP A 216 7.21 -7.14 -15.36
N LEU A 217 6.91 -8.09 -14.45
CA LEU A 217 7.75 -8.42 -13.30
C LEU A 217 9.15 -8.90 -13.72
N VAL A 218 9.25 -9.81 -14.70
CA VAL A 218 10.54 -10.30 -15.20
C VAL A 218 11.39 -9.15 -15.78
N LYS A 219 10.77 -8.16 -16.45
CA LYS A 219 11.45 -6.96 -16.96
C LYS A 219 11.92 -5.98 -15.87
N GLN A 220 11.61 -6.22 -14.59
CA GLN A 220 12.15 -5.46 -13.47
C GLN A 220 13.45 -6.06 -12.90
N TYR A 221 13.75 -7.33 -13.21
CA TYR A 221 15.04 -7.92 -12.86
C TYR A 221 16.13 -7.48 -13.87
N PRO A 222 17.37 -7.25 -13.39
CA PRO A 222 18.57 -7.17 -14.23
C PRO A 222 18.69 -8.38 -15.16
N GLU A 223 19.30 -8.20 -16.34
CA GLU A 223 19.35 -9.19 -17.42
C GLU A 223 19.96 -10.52 -16.93
N GLU A 224 21.04 -10.41 -16.17
CA GLU A 224 21.80 -11.46 -15.49
C GLU A 224 20.99 -12.22 -14.40
N PHE A 225 19.91 -11.63 -13.91
CA PHE A 225 19.04 -12.20 -12.87
C PHE A 225 17.71 -12.74 -13.42
N ARG A 226 17.28 -12.39 -14.64
CA ARG A 226 15.97 -12.78 -15.22
C ARG A 226 15.74 -14.29 -15.31
N LYS A 227 16.81 -15.09 -15.42
CA LYS A 227 16.75 -16.57 -15.49
C LYS A 227 16.94 -17.27 -14.13
N LYS A 228 17.08 -16.52 -13.03
CA LYS A 228 17.20 -17.10 -11.68
C LYS A 228 15.85 -17.69 -11.22
N PRO A 229 15.82 -18.75 -10.40
CA PRO A 229 14.58 -19.29 -9.85
C PRO A 229 13.70 -18.21 -9.19
N LEU A 230 12.44 -18.12 -9.62
CA LEU A 230 11.46 -17.17 -9.14
C LEU A 230 10.20 -17.93 -8.69
N LEU A 231 9.94 -17.96 -7.39
CA LEU A 231 8.71 -18.51 -6.82
C LEU A 231 7.66 -17.39 -6.69
N ILE A 232 6.51 -17.53 -7.33
CA ILE A 232 5.39 -16.59 -7.20
C ILE A 232 4.33 -17.17 -6.27
N VAL A 233 4.01 -16.46 -5.18
CA VAL A 233 3.02 -16.90 -4.17
C VAL A 233 1.77 -16.05 -4.31
N HIS A 234 0.63 -16.69 -4.64
CA HIS A 234 -0.58 -16.03 -5.12
C HIS A 234 -1.89 -16.61 -4.54
N GLY A 235 -2.95 -15.80 -4.50
CA GLY A 235 -4.30 -16.20 -4.08
C GLY A 235 -5.31 -16.43 -5.21
N GLU A 236 -4.83 -16.45 -6.46
CA GLU A 236 -5.65 -16.66 -7.67
C GLU A 236 -6.35 -18.03 -7.68
N LYS A 237 -7.52 -18.14 -8.31
CA LYS A 237 -8.35 -19.35 -8.42
C LYS A 237 -9.03 -19.40 -9.80
N ARG A 238 -9.45 -20.60 -10.23
CA ARG A 238 -10.19 -20.82 -11.49
C ARG A 238 -9.55 -20.09 -12.70
N GLU A 239 -10.29 -19.23 -13.39
CA GLU A 239 -9.88 -18.49 -14.58
C GLU A 239 -8.70 -17.54 -14.28
N SER A 240 -8.68 -16.95 -13.07
CA SER A 240 -7.60 -16.07 -12.62
C SER A 240 -6.29 -16.84 -12.39
N LYS A 241 -6.39 -18.10 -11.95
CA LYS A 241 -5.25 -19.02 -11.88
C LYS A 241 -4.80 -19.43 -13.29
N ALA A 242 -5.73 -19.78 -14.18
CA ALA A 242 -5.39 -20.17 -15.55
C ALA A 242 -4.60 -19.08 -16.28
N LYS A 243 -5.05 -17.81 -16.21
CA LYS A 243 -4.31 -16.67 -16.78
C LYS A 243 -2.93 -16.47 -16.15
N LEU A 244 -2.77 -16.66 -14.83
CA LEU A 244 -1.45 -16.56 -14.18
C LEU A 244 -0.50 -17.69 -14.59
N HIS A 245 -1.02 -18.90 -14.85
CA HIS A 245 -0.23 -20.01 -15.40
C HIS A 245 0.18 -19.73 -16.86
N GLU A 246 -0.70 -19.13 -17.66
CA GLU A 246 -0.39 -18.69 -19.04
C GLU A 246 0.68 -17.60 -19.05
N ASP A 247 0.54 -16.56 -18.20
CA ASP A 247 1.54 -15.50 -18.00
C ASP A 247 2.92 -16.04 -17.57
N ALA A 248 2.96 -17.19 -16.88
CA ALA A 248 4.17 -17.85 -16.42
C ALA A 248 4.79 -18.79 -17.45
N HIS A 249 4.01 -19.34 -18.39
CA HIS A 249 4.42 -20.40 -19.30
C HIS A 249 5.70 -20.10 -20.13
N PRO A 250 5.97 -18.85 -20.58
CA PRO A 250 7.22 -18.52 -21.30
C PRO A 250 8.49 -18.48 -20.43
N TYR A 251 8.41 -18.74 -19.12
CA TYR A 251 9.49 -18.55 -18.17
C TYR A 251 9.76 -19.82 -17.35
N GLU A 252 10.60 -20.72 -17.88
CA GLU A 252 10.95 -22.03 -17.27
C GLU A 252 11.44 -21.92 -15.81
N ASN A 253 12.06 -20.79 -15.45
CA ASN A 253 12.55 -20.50 -14.10
C ASN A 253 11.47 -20.03 -13.10
N VAL A 254 10.21 -19.88 -13.53
CA VAL A 254 9.10 -19.40 -12.70
C VAL A 254 8.27 -20.56 -12.16
N ARG A 255 8.25 -20.73 -10.83
CA ARG A 255 7.36 -21.66 -10.12
C ARG A 255 6.19 -20.92 -9.50
N LEU A 256 5.00 -21.50 -9.51
CA LEU A 256 3.79 -20.93 -8.89
C LEU A 256 3.40 -21.68 -7.61
N CYS A 257 3.08 -20.94 -6.54
CA CYS A 257 2.59 -21.45 -5.27
C CYS A 257 1.22 -20.81 -4.95
N GLN A 258 0.17 -21.61 -5.03
CA GLN A 258 -1.19 -21.17 -4.72
C GLN A 258 -1.45 -21.24 -3.21
N ALA A 259 -1.67 -20.10 -2.58
CA ALA A 259 -2.03 -20.00 -1.17
C ALA A 259 -3.46 -20.54 -0.93
N LYS A 260 -3.61 -21.39 0.09
CA LYS A 260 -4.90 -22.01 0.47
C LYS A 260 -5.84 -20.96 1.05
N LEU A 261 -7.03 -20.84 0.48
CA LEU A 261 -8.00 -19.77 0.78
C LEU A 261 -9.38 -20.41 0.89
N ASP A 262 -9.51 -21.28 1.87
CA ASP A 262 -10.63 -22.22 1.99
C ASP A 262 -11.82 -21.57 2.72
N ILE A 263 -11.57 -20.44 3.39
CA ILE A 263 -12.56 -19.54 3.96
C ILE A 263 -13.09 -18.59 2.87
N ALA A 264 -14.41 -18.57 2.70
CA ALA A 264 -15.08 -17.69 1.74
C ALA A 264 -14.73 -16.21 1.93
N PHE A 265 -14.61 -15.49 0.81
CA PHE A 265 -14.16 -14.09 0.70
C PHE A 265 -12.70 -13.81 1.11
N GLY A 266 -11.94 -14.84 1.51
CA GLY A 266 -10.51 -14.73 1.82
C GLY A 266 -9.64 -14.36 0.61
N THR A 267 -8.61 -13.55 0.86
CA THR A 267 -7.68 -13.04 -0.17
C THR A 267 -6.22 -13.24 0.27
N HIS A 268 -5.33 -13.60 -0.66
CA HIS A 268 -3.88 -13.52 -0.41
C HIS A 268 -3.44 -12.10 -0.73
N HIS A 269 -3.29 -11.26 0.30
CA HIS A 269 -3.11 -9.83 0.14
C HIS A 269 -1.74 -9.32 0.59
N THR A 270 -0.98 -10.15 1.32
CA THR A 270 0.47 -10.05 1.59
C THR A 270 1.30 -9.68 0.37
N LYS A 271 2.30 -8.83 0.59
CA LYS A 271 3.20 -8.26 -0.43
C LYS A 271 4.62 -8.27 0.12
N MET A 272 5.37 -9.29 -0.26
CA MET A 272 6.68 -9.58 0.32
C MET A 272 7.63 -10.16 -0.73
N MET A 273 8.89 -9.73 -0.69
CA MET A 273 9.98 -10.35 -1.44
C MET A 273 10.90 -11.09 -0.46
N LEU A 274 11.23 -12.34 -0.75
CA LEU A 274 12.39 -13.03 -0.20
C LEU A 274 13.45 -13.07 -1.30
N LEU A 275 14.64 -12.54 -1.03
CA LEU A 275 15.69 -12.37 -2.02
C LEU A 275 16.96 -13.03 -1.48
N LEU A 276 17.31 -14.20 -2.03
CA LEU A 276 18.53 -14.93 -1.68
C LEU A 276 19.64 -14.53 -2.65
N TYR A 277 20.77 -14.10 -2.09
CA TYR A 277 21.98 -13.72 -2.80
C TYR A 277 23.16 -14.58 -2.32
N LYS A 278 24.28 -14.52 -3.04
CA LYS A 278 25.54 -15.15 -2.60
C LYS A 278 26.00 -14.62 -1.25
N GLU A 279 25.77 -13.33 -1.01
CA GLU A 279 26.21 -12.58 0.17
C GLU A 279 25.28 -12.74 1.37
N GLY A 280 24.10 -13.37 1.19
CA GLY A 280 23.11 -13.57 2.26
C GLY A 280 21.66 -13.45 1.80
N LEU A 281 20.74 -13.21 2.73
CA LEU A 281 19.31 -13.12 2.51
C LEU A 281 18.80 -11.69 2.78
N ARG A 282 17.78 -11.25 2.03
CA ARG A 282 17.00 -10.04 2.34
C ARG A 282 15.51 -10.32 2.28
N VAL A 283 14.77 -9.72 3.20
CA VAL A 283 13.31 -9.69 3.26
C VAL A 283 12.86 -8.27 2.95
N VAL A 284 11.84 -8.13 2.11
CA VAL A 284 11.24 -6.84 1.76
C VAL A 284 9.73 -6.95 1.98
N ILE A 285 9.14 -6.12 2.84
CA ILE A 285 7.68 -6.12 3.08
C ILE A 285 7.15 -4.77 2.62
N HIS A 286 6.22 -4.76 1.68
CA HIS A 286 5.82 -3.56 0.94
C HIS A 286 4.31 -3.52 0.70
N THR A 287 3.79 -2.45 0.07
CA THR A 287 2.34 -2.32 -0.19
C THR A 287 1.94 -2.40 -1.66
N SER A 288 2.91 -2.38 -2.59
CA SER A 288 2.70 -2.40 -4.04
C SER A 288 2.35 -3.76 -4.62
N ASN A 289 1.38 -3.80 -5.54
CA ASN A 289 1.18 -4.95 -6.42
C ASN A 289 2.32 -5.10 -7.44
N LEU A 290 2.47 -6.26 -8.10
CA LEU A 290 3.51 -6.49 -9.11
C LEU A 290 2.96 -6.22 -10.52
N ILE A 291 2.53 -4.97 -10.71
CA ILE A 291 2.01 -4.37 -11.95
C ILE A 291 2.55 -2.94 -12.06
N HIS A 292 2.60 -2.37 -13.27
CA HIS A 292 3.20 -1.06 -13.53
C HIS A 292 2.55 0.07 -12.71
N GLU A 293 1.22 0.11 -12.70
CA GLU A 293 0.40 1.20 -12.15
C GLU A 293 0.68 1.42 -10.67
N ASP A 294 0.93 0.33 -9.95
CA ASP A 294 1.19 0.34 -8.51
C ASP A 294 2.60 0.82 -8.15
N TRP A 295 3.51 0.95 -9.12
CA TRP A 295 4.84 1.57 -8.96
C TRP A 295 5.01 2.88 -9.75
N HIS A 296 3.96 3.34 -10.46
CA HIS A 296 4.03 4.52 -11.33
C HIS A 296 3.70 5.83 -10.60
N GLN A 297 2.49 5.96 -10.05
CA GLN A 297 1.96 7.24 -9.53
C GLN A 297 1.26 7.16 -8.16
N LYS A 298 1.45 6.05 -7.43
CA LYS A 298 0.83 5.80 -6.12
C LYS A 298 1.81 6.02 -4.98
N THR A 299 1.28 6.40 -3.82
CA THR A 299 2.05 6.33 -2.57
C THR A 299 2.01 4.90 -2.05
N GLN A 300 3.15 4.22 -2.04
CA GLN A 300 3.35 2.89 -1.47
C GLN A 300 4.45 2.97 -0.40
N GLY A 301 4.39 2.07 0.59
CA GLY A 301 5.44 1.89 1.60
C GLY A 301 6.25 0.63 1.35
N ILE A 302 7.53 0.67 1.71
CA ILE A 302 8.50 -0.42 1.63
C ILE A 302 9.28 -0.43 2.95
N TRP A 303 9.30 -1.55 3.66
CA TRP A 303 10.34 -1.85 4.64
C TRP A 303 11.37 -2.79 4.01
N LEU A 304 12.65 -2.47 4.20
CA LEU A 304 13.78 -3.21 3.65
C LEU A 304 14.61 -3.79 4.79
N SER A 305 14.76 -5.11 4.86
CA SER A 305 15.62 -5.72 5.88
C SER A 305 17.11 -5.40 5.68
N PRO A 306 17.93 -5.47 6.74
CA PRO A 306 19.37 -5.66 6.63
C PRO A 306 19.73 -6.79 5.67
N LEU A 307 20.98 -6.83 5.20
CA LEU A 307 21.50 -8.06 4.58
C LEU A 307 21.78 -9.04 5.71
N TYR A 308 21.06 -10.15 5.73
CA TYR A 308 21.21 -11.21 6.72
C TYR A 308 22.31 -12.17 6.24
N PRO A 309 23.49 -12.26 6.89
CA PRO A 309 24.54 -13.17 6.46
C PRO A 309 24.13 -14.63 6.70
N ARG A 310 24.79 -15.57 6.03
CA ARG A 310 24.68 -17.01 6.36
C ARG A 310 25.28 -17.27 7.74
N ILE A 311 24.62 -18.11 8.53
CA ILE A 311 25.13 -18.61 9.82
C ILE A 311 26.25 -19.63 9.54
N ALA A 312 27.32 -19.58 10.33
CA ALA A 312 28.43 -20.52 10.22
C ALA A 312 28.01 -21.96 10.61
N GLU A 313 28.61 -22.96 9.97
CA GLU A 313 28.33 -24.37 10.26
C GLU A 313 28.67 -24.70 11.73
N GLY A 314 27.81 -25.50 12.38
CA GLY A 314 27.95 -25.87 13.80
C GLY A 314 27.44 -24.83 14.81
N ALA A 315 27.00 -23.65 14.40
CA ALA A 315 26.38 -22.68 15.31
C ALA A 315 25.02 -23.14 15.85
N SER A 316 24.60 -22.59 17.00
CA SER A 316 23.31 -22.91 17.63
C SER A 316 22.12 -22.58 16.71
N ILE A 317 21.05 -23.37 16.79
CA ILE A 317 19.76 -23.10 16.12
C ILE A 317 19.18 -21.73 16.53
N SER A 318 19.45 -21.30 17.77
CA SER A 318 19.05 -19.99 18.31
C SER A 318 19.95 -18.83 17.85
N ALA A 319 21.08 -19.09 17.20
CA ALA A 319 21.87 -18.03 16.58
C ALA A 319 21.03 -17.35 15.49
N GLY A 320 21.09 -16.02 15.43
CA GLY A 320 20.35 -15.24 14.44
C GLY A 320 18.88 -14.96 14.74
N GLU A 321 18.36 -15.27 15.93
CA GLU A 321 17.04 -14.80 16.34
C GLU A 321 17.13 -13.35 16.91
N PRO A 322 16.38 -12.37 16.37
CA PRO A 322 16.36 -11.00 16.90
C PRO A 322 15.50 -10.88 18.17
N VAL A 323 15.74 -9.81 18.94
CA VAL A 323 14.96 -9.44 20.15
C VAL A 323 13.45 -9.32 19.85
N THR A 324 13.07 -9.03 18.60
CA THR A 324 11.67 -8.92 18.16
C THR A 324 11.00 -10.24 17.77
N ASN A 325 11.70 -11.39 17.87
CA ASN A 325 11.24 -12.73 17.46
C ASN A 325 10.88 -12.86 15.96
N PHE A 326 11.36 -11.94 15.12
CA PHE A 326 10.96 -11.83 13.71
C PHE A 326 11.31 -13.07 12.86
N ARG A 327 12.37 -13.81 13.15
CA ARG A 327 12.79 -14.99 12.35
C ARG A 327 11.89 -16.17 12.66
N ALA A 328 11.61 -16.43 13.93
CA ALA A 328 10.61 -17.41 14.36
C ALA A 328 9.19 -17.04 13.90
N ASP A 329 8.79 -15.76 13.99
CA ASP A 329 7.51 -15.26 13.49
C ASP A 329 7.36 -15.47 11.97
N LEU A 330 8.40 -15.14 11.18
CA LEU A 330 8.38 -15.30 9.72
C LEU A 330 8.34 -16.77 9.31
N ILE A 331 9.05 -17.65 10.01
CA ILE A 331 8.95 -19.10 9.81
C ILE A 331 7.54 -19.59 10.15
N ALA A 332 6.94 -19.15 11.27
CA ALA A 332 5.56 -19.51 11.63
C ALA A 332 4.54 -18.99 10.60
N TYR A 333 4.78 -17.80 10.04
CA TYR A 333 3.96 -17.22 8.98
C TYR A 333 4.01 -18.06 7.70
N LEU A 334 5.20 -18.42 7.22
CA LEU A 334 5.38 -19.27 6.05
C LEU A 334 4.84 -20.70 6.26
N ALA A 335 4.95 -21.24 7.47
CA ALA A 335 4.40 -22.55 7.82
C ALA A 335 2.88 -22.62 7.66
N SER A 336 2.16 -21.52 7.91
CA SER A 336 0.69 -21.44 7.81
C SER A 336 0.13 -21.76 6.40
N TYR A 337 0.95 -21.61 5.36
CA TYR A 337 0.57 -21.93 3.98
C TYR A 337 0.49 -23.44 3.73
N ASN A 338 1.20 -24.25 4.53
CA ASN A 338 1.35 -25.69 4.36
C ASN A 338 1.66 -26.07 2.89
N SER A 339 2.82 -25.58 2.41
CA SER A 339 3.29 -25.69 1.03
C SER A 339 4.78 -26.14 0.98
N PRO A 340 5.14 -27.19 0.22
CA PRO A 340 6.53 -27.65 0.09
C PRO A 340 7.48 -26.56 -0.43
N SER A 341 7.05 -25.76 -1.41
CA SER A 341 7.88 -24.69 -1.98
C SER A 341 8.20 -23.59 -0.97
N LEU A 342 7.43 -23.47 0.11
CA LEU A 342 7.71 -22.55 1.21
C LEU A 342 8.47 -23.21 2.37
N LYS A 343 8.52 -24.55 2.43
CA LYS A 343 9.44 -25.28 3.30
C LYS A 343 10.89 -25.04 2.89
N GLU A 344 11.17 -25.03 1.59
CA GLU A 344 12.46 -24.60 1.02
C GLU A 344 12.89 -23.22 1.59
N TRP A 345 12.02 -22.21 1.51
CA TRP A 345 12.31 -20.86 2.01
C TRP A 345 12.40 -20.76 3.53
N MET A 346 11.61 -21.53 4.28
CA MET A 346 11.76 -21.61 5.74
C MET A 346 13.10 -22.21 6.16
N ASP A 347 13.62 -23.19 5.41
CA ASP A 347 14.91 -23.80 5.71
C ASP A 347 16.08 -22.92 5.25
N ILE A 348 15.92 -22.12 4.18
CA ILE A 348 16.83 -21.02 3.83
C ILE A 348 16.88 -19.98 4.97
N ILE A 349 15.73 -19.53 5.50
CA ILE A 349 15.67 -18.53 6.59
C ILE A 349 16.38 -19.03 7.87
N LYS A 350 16.31 -20.33 8.17
CA LYS A 350 17.04 -20.92 9.32
C LYS A 350 18.56 -20.82 9.17
N GLN A 351 19.09 -20.85 7.94
CA GLN A 351 20.52 -20.76 7.63
C GLN A 351 21.06 -19.33 7.67
N HIS A 352 20.24 -18.30 7.98
CA HIS A 352 20.65 -16.91 7.97
C HIS A 352 20.44 -16.21 9.32
N ASP A 353 21.32 -15.26 9.62
CA ASP A 353 21.31 -14.46 10.85
C ASP A 353 20.41 -13.24 10.68
N LEU A 354 19.28 -13.23 11.40
CA LEU A 354 18.29 -12.15 11.38
C LEU A 354 18.36 -11.28 12.66
N SER A 355 19.39 -11.41 13.49
CA SER A 355 19.53 -10.75 14.81
C SER A 355 19.43 -9.22 14.74
N GLN A 356 19.86 -8.62 13.63
CA GLN A 356 19.82 -7.17 13.37
C GLN A 356 18.41 -6.62 13.07
N THR A 357 17.35 -7.43 13.20
CA THR A 357 15.97 -6.99 12.91
C THR A 357 15.37 -6.23 14.10
N ARG A 358 15.13 -4.92 13.93
CA ARG A 358 14.55 -4.03 14.96
C ARG A 358 13.03 -3.82 14.84
N VAL A 359 12.34 -4.64 14.05
CA VAL A 359 10.88 -4.57 13.83
C VAL A 359 10.20 -5.89 14.21
N TYR A 360 8.96 -5.82 14.67
CA TYR A 360 8.13 -6.99 14.97
C TYR A 360 7.25 -7.35 13.78
N LEU A 361 7.03 -8.65 13.53
CA LEU A 361 6.17 -9.10 12.45
C LEU A 361 4.70 -9.15 12.89
N VAL A 362 3.82 -8.50 12.12
CA VAL A 362 2.36 -8.54 12.32
C VAL A 362 1.73 -9.16 11.08
N GLY A 363 1.49 -10.46 11.15
CA GLY A 363 0.84 -11.23 10.09
C GLY A 363 -0.64 -11.48 10.37
N SER A 364 -1.37 -11.75 9.29
CA SER A 364 -2.68 -12.42 9.33
C SER A 364 -2.63 -13.64 8.42
N THR A 365 -3.27 -14.73 8.85
CA THR A 365 -3.39 -15.98 8.08
C THR A 365 -4.84 -16.47 8.18
N PRO A 366 -5.43 -17.07 7.13
CA PRO A 366 -6.82 -17.54 7.17
C PRO A 366 -7.00 -18.67 8.20
N GLY A 367 -7.94 -18.52 9.13
CA GLY A 367 -8.20 -19.55 10.13
C GLY A 367 -9.11 -19.10 11.27
N ARG A 368 -9.38 -20.05 12.19
CA ARG A 368 -10.17 -19.87 13.41
C ARG A 368 -9.32 -20.29 14.61
N TYR A 369 -8.82 -19.30 15.34
CA TYR A 369 -7.84 -19.48 16.40
C TYR A 369 -8.52 -19.41 17.77
N GLN A 370 -8.09 -20.23 18.72
CA GLN A 370 -8.68 -20.35 20.06
C GLN A 370 -7.57 -20.40 21.13
N GLY A 371 -7.92 -20.13 22.39
CA GLY A 371 -6.93 -20.09 23.49
C GLY A 371 -5.77 -19.12 23.18
N ASN A 372 -4.54 -19.57 23.42
CA ASN A 372 -3.32 -18.80 23.18
C ASN A 372 -3.09 -18.47 21.68
N ASP A 373 -3.62 -19.27 20.76
CA ASP A 373 -3.44 -19.08 19.32
C ASP A 373 -4.17 -17.83 18.80
N LYS A 374 -5.14 -17.30 19.54
CA LYS A 374 -5.80 -16.02 19.21
C LYS A 374 -4.82 -14.87 19.03
N GLU A 375 -3.70 -14.87 19.76
CA GLU A 375 -2.73 -13.77 19.74
C GLU A 375 -1.56 -13.99 18.75
N LYS A 376 -1.62 -15.05 17.92
CA LYS A 376 -0.63 -15.27 16.85
C LYS A 376 -0.80 -14.31 15.68
N TRP A 377 -2.03 -13.86 15.40
CA TRP A 377 -2.37 -13.18 14.15
C TRP A 377 -3.28 -11.95 14.33
N GLY A 378 -3.34 -11.11 13.30
CA GLY A 378 -4.31 -10.01 13.19
C GLY A 378 -4.17 -8.95 14.28
N HIS A 379 -5.30 -8.34 14.66
CA HIS A 379 -5.30 -7.23 15.62
C HIS A 379 -4.88 -7.68 17.03
N LEU A 380 -5.06 -8.96 17.36
CA LEU A 380 -4.58 -9.53 18.62
C LEU A 380 -3.06 -9.79 18.64
N ARG A 381 -2.42 -10.07 17.50
CA ARG A 381 -0.94 -10.06 17.41
C ARG A 381 -0.38 -8.68 17.73
N LEU A 382 -0.96 -7.64 17.12
CA LEU A 382 -0.62 -6.24 17.42
C LEU A 382 -0.84 -5.92 18.91
N ARG A 383 -2.03 -6.24 19.44
CA ARG A 383 -2.36 -6.03 20.87
C ARG A 383 -1.37 -6.70 21.81
N LYS A 384 -0.99 -7.95 21.52
CA LYS A 384 0.00 -8.71 22.27
C LYS A 384 1.35 -8.00 22.29
N ILE A 385 1.88 -7.63 21.12
CA ILE A 385 3.19 -6.98 21.01
C ILE A 385 3.17 -5.64 21.78
N LEU A 386 2.13 -4.82 21.61
CA LEU A 386 1.97 -3.55 22.33
C LEU A 386 1.89 -3.71 23.85
N ARG A 387 1.11 -4.70 24.33
CA ARG A 387 1.00 -5.04 25.76
C ARG A 387 2.34 -5.46 26.38
N GLU A 388 3.18 -6.13 25.60
CA GLU A 388 4.40 -6.78 26.10
C GLU A 388 5.67 -5.96 25.90
N ASN A 389 5.69 -5.00 24.96
CA ASN A 389 6.89 -4.31 24.50
C ASN A 389 6.80 -2.76 24.50
N THR A 390 5.73 -2.16 25.03
CA THR A 390 5.66 -0.72 25.30
C THR A 390 5.36 -0.42 26.77
N SER A 391 5.66 0.79 27.21
CA SER A 391 5.21 1.33 28.50
C SER A 391 3.83 1.99 28.38
N ALA A 392 3.13 2.16 29.51
CA ALA A 392 1.94 2.99 29.58
C ALA A 392 2.34 4.48 29.63
N ILE A 393 1.68 5.35 28.86
CA ILE A 393 1.99 6.78 28.78
C ILE A 393 0.97 7.57 29.64
N ALA A 394 1.45 8.61 30.33
CA ALA A 394 0.59 9.54 31.06
C ALA A 394 -0.30 10.33 30.07
N GLY A 395 -1.60 10.43 30.35
CA GLY A 395 -2.56 11.09 29.45
C GLY A 395 -2.84 10.32 28.15
N GLN A 396 -2.51 9.02 28.04
CA GLN A 396 -2.65 8.23 26.80
C GLN A 396 -4.06 8.22 26.19
N GLU A 397 -5.11 8.44 26.99
CA GLU A 397 -6.49 8.66 26.54
C GLU A 397 -6.65 9.85 25.59
N SER A 398 -5.73 10.83 25.61
CA SER A 398 -5.69 11.93 24.65
C SER A 398 -4.92 11.62 23.35
N TRP A 399 -4.07 10.59 23.35
CA TRP A 399 -3.20 10.24 22.21
C TRP A 399 -4.03 9.61 21.07
N PRO A 400 -4.15 10.22 19.87
CA PRO A 400 -4.97 9.68 18.81
C PRO A 400 -4.42 8.38 18.22
N VAL A 401 -5.32 7.42 17.93
CA VAL A 401 -5.07 6.32 17.00
C VAL A 401 -5.35 6.83 15.59
N ILE A 402 -4.36 6.73 14.70
CA ILE A 402 -4.51 7.09 13.28
C ILE A 402 -4.40 5.82 12.44
N GLY A 403 -5.38 5.58 11.57
CA GLY A 403 -5.38 4.48 10.61
C GLY A 403 -5.58 4.98 9.19
N GLN A 404 -4.67 4.64 8.29
CA GLN A 404 -4.70 5.00 6.88
C GLN A 404 -4.73 3.72 6.04
N PHE A 405 -5.62 3.67 5.05
CA PHE A 405 -5.83 2.47 4.23
C PHE A 405 -6.32 2.81 2.81
N SER A 406 -6.34 1.81 1.93
CA SER A 406 -6.79 1.95 0.53
C SER A 406 -8.12 1.24 0.24
N SER A 407 -8.71 0.55 1.22
CA SER A 407 -9.96 -0.19 1.08
C SER A 407 -10.66 -0.34 2.43
N ILE A 408 -11.99 -0.48 2.41
CA ILE A 408 -12.85 -0.55 3.58
C ILE A 408 -13.78 -1.76 3.42
N GLY A 409 -13.79 -2.65 4.42
CA GLY A 409 -14.74 -3.76 4.50
C GLY A 409 -15.99 -3.42 5.30
N SER A 410 -16.98 -4.31 5.27
CA SER A 410 -18.14 -4.25 6.18
C SER A 410 -17.70 -4.46 7.63
N MET A 411 -18.06 -3.52 8.50
CA MET A 411 -17.71 -3.53 9.93
C MET A 411 -18.93 -3.76 10.83
N GLY A 412 -20.11 -3.23 10.46
CA GLY A 412 -21.37 -3.48 11.16
C GLY A 412 -22.35 -2.29 11.07
N THR A 413 -23.50 -2.44 11.72
CA THR A 413 -24.56 -1.42 11.82
C THR A 413 -24.12 -0.11 12.47
N ASP A 414 -23.10 -0.18 13.33
CA ASP A 414 -22.59 0.92 14.14
C ASP A 414 -21.16 0.64 14.64
N LYS A 415 -20.54 1.66 15.23
CA LYS A 415 -19.15 1.63 15.72
C LYS A 415 -18.86 0.58 16.79
N THR A 416 -19.87 0.11 17.53
CA THR A 416 -19.72 -0.85 18.65
C THR A 416 -19.64 -2.30 18.19
N LYS A 417 -19.98 -2.61 16.93
CA LYS A 417 -19.99 -3.98 16.41
C LYS A 417 -18.62 -4.56 16.07
N TRP A 418 -17.58 -3.72 15.96
CA TRP A 418 -16.18 -4.15 15.74
C TRP A 418 -15.16 -3.03 15.92
N LEU A 419 -15.43 -1.84 15.34
CA LEU A 419 -14.42 -0.79 15.17
C LEU A 419 -13.90 -0.26 16.51
N HIS A 420 -14.80 0.08 17.45
CA HIS A 420 -14.40 0.49 18.80
C HIS A 420 -14.05 -0.73 19.66
N SER A 421 -14.94 -1.72 19.71
CA SER A 421 -14.95 -2.84 20.68
C SER A 421 -13.87 -3.90 20.50
N GLU A 422 -13.32 -4.08 19.30
CA GLU A 422 -12.29 -5.10 19.03
C GLU A 422 -11.03 -4.46 18.46
N PHE A 423 -11.20 -3.67 17.39
CA PHE A 423 -10.09 -3.14 16.62
C PHE A 423 -9.37 -2.02 17.38
N ARG A 424 -10.10 -0.97 17.78
CA ARG A 424 -9.52 0.15 18.53
C ARG A 424 -9.03 -0.27 19.92
N GLU A 425 -9.74 -1.15 20.64
CA GLU A 425 -9.23 -1.78 21.87
C GLU A 425 -7.83 -2.41 21.69
N SER A 426 -7.58 -2.97 20.52
CA SER A 426 -6.30 -3.61 20.20
C SER A 426 -5.21 -2.60 19.84
N LEU A 427 -5.55 -1.53 19.10
CA LEU A 427 -4.61 -0.46 18.73
C LEU A 427 -4.32 0.51 19.90
N GLN A 428 -5.26 0.71 20.82
CA GLN A 428 -5.08 1.65 21.93
C GLN A 428 -4.27 1.09 23.12
N THR A 429 -4.03 -0.23 23.12
CA THR A 429 -3.26 -0.93 24.16
C THR A 429 -1.82 -0.40 24.20
N LEU A 430 -1.31 -0.08 25.40
CA LEU A 430 0.08 0.29 25.65
C LEU A 430 0.54 -0.32 27.00
N GLY A 431 1.45 -1.30 26.92
CA GLY A 431 1.97 -2.01 28.10
C GLY A 431 0.94 -2.85 28.87
N LYS A 432 1.34 -3.26 30.09
CA LYS A 432 0.57 -4.16 30.99
C LYS A 432 -0.31 -3.41 32.01
N GLY A 433 -0.54 -2.11 31.81
CA GLY A 433 -1.24 -1.26 32.77
C GLY A 433 -2.70 -1.68 32.97
N VAL A 434 -3.20 -1.59 34.20
CA VAL A 434 -4.61 -1.88 34.53
C VAL A 434 -5.52 -0.88 33.84
N THR A 435 -6.60 -1.37 33.22
CA THR A 435 -7.70 -0.55 32.70
C THR A 435 -8.42 0.14 33.86
N SER A 436 -7.99 1.35 34.19
CA SER A 436 -8.66 2.23 35.16
C SER A 436 -10.07 2.55 34.69
N LEU A 437 -11.08 2.17 35.47
CA LEU A 437 -12.49 2.48 35.25
C LEU A 437 -12.68 3.99 35.00
N GLY A 438 -13.51 4.33 34.00
CA GLY A 438 -13.89 5.71 33.72
C GLY A 438 -12.95 6.53 32.81
N LYS A 439 -11.90 5.93 32.22
CA LYS A 439 -11.08 6.65 31.22
C LYS A 439 -11.88 7.03 29.96
N MET A 440 -11.56 8.19 29.40
CA MET A 440 -12.03 8.57 28.07
C MET A 440 -11.41 7.71 26.98
N ASP A 441 -12.13 7.67 25.86
CA ASP A 441 -12.03 6.68 24.79
C ASP A 441 -11.26 7.35 23.62
N PRO A 442 -9.99 6.98 23.33
CA PRO A 442 -9.04 7.84 22.61
C PRO A 442 -9.46 8.21 21.18
N PRO A 443 -9.11 9.40 20.66
CA PRO A 443 -9.51 9.84 19.32
C PRO A 443 -9.10 8.84 18.22
N LEU A 444 -9.98 8.63 17.24
CA LEU A 444 -9.75 7.72 16.12
C LEU A 444 -9.86 8.49 14.80
N HIS A 445 -8.74 8.69 14.11
CA HIS A 445 -8.70 9.39 12.83
C HIS A 445 -8.46 8.38 11.70
N LEU A 446 -9.39 8.28 10.76
CA LEU A 446 -9.31 7.34 9.65
C LEU A 446 -9.03 8.10 8.34
N ILE A 447 -7.83 7.92 7.77
CA ILE A 447 -7.41 8.60 6.54
C ILE A 447 -7.80 7.74 5.32
N TYR A 448 -8.68 8.28 4.47
CA TYR A 448 -9.13 7.65 3.23
C TYR A 448 -9.41 8.73 2.17
N PRO A 449 -8.99 8.55 0.90
CA PRO A 449 -9.18 9.58 -0.13
C PRO A 449 -10.66 9.95 -0.35
N SER A 450 -10.95 11.25 -0.36
CA SER A 450 -12.25 11.74 -0.81
C SER A 450 -12.35 11.69 -2.34
N VAL A 451 -13.57 11.83 -2.88
CA VAL A 451 -13.79 11.91 -4.34
C VAL A 451 -12.92 12.98 -5.00
N ASP A 452 -12.70 14.11 -4.31
CA ASP A 452 -11.88 15.21 -4.83
C ASP A 452 -10.38 14.90 -4.77
N ASN A 453 -9.89 14.20 -3.75
CA ASN A 453 -8.52 13.68 -3.72
C ASN A 453 -8.24 12.80 -4.96
N VAL A 454 -9.16 11.89 -5.30
CA VAL A 454 -9.01 10.99 -6.45
C VAL A 454 -9.09 11.75 -7.77
N ARG A 455 -10.13 12.59 -7.95
CA ARG A 455 -10.37 13.40 -9.15
C ARG A 455 -9.17 14.28 -9.52
N THR A 456 -8.54 14.90 -8.52
CA THR A 456 -7.39 15.80 -8.70
C THR A 456 -6.03 15.08 -8.67
N SER A 457 -6.01 13.75 -8.51
CA SER A 457 -4.77 12.96 -8.42
C SER A 457 -3.95 12.97 -9.73
N LEU A 458 -2.72 12.47 -9.68
CA LEU A 458 -1.85 12.32 -10.85
C LEU A 458 -2.45 11.37 -11.91
N GLU A 459 -3.16 10.32 -11.49
CA GLU A 459 -3.80 9.35 -12.40
C GLU A 459 -5.26 9.73 -12.76
N GLY A 460 -5.82 10.75 -12.11
CA GLY A 460 -7.25 11.08 -12.20
C GLY A 460 -8.16 10.01 -11.56
N TYR A 461 -9.38 9.87 -12.08
CA TYR A 461 -10.33 8.86 -11.64
C TYR A 461 -9.81 7.40 -11.71
N PRO A 462 -8.98 6.99 -12.69
CA PRO A 462 -8.30 5.70 -12.69
C PRO A 462 -7.56 5.31 -11.40
N ALA A 463 -7.04 6.26 -10.60
CA ALA A 463 -6.47 5.95 -9.28
C ALA A 463 -7.47 5.22 -8.37
N GLY A 464 -8.75 5.58 -8.49
CA GLY A 464 -9.88 5.00 -7.75
C GLY A 464 -10.09 3.51 -7.98
N GLY A 465 -9.56 2.93 -9.06
CA GLY A 465 -9.51 1.48 -9.27
C GLY A 465 -8.61 0.74 -8.25
N SER A 466 -7.66 1.44 -7.61
CA SER A 466 -6.87 0.93 -6.46
C SER A 466 -7.47 1.30 -5.10
N LEU A 467 -8.67 1.91 -5.06
CA LEU A 467 -9.35 2.31 -3.84
C LEU A 467 -10.70 1.58 -3.62
N PRO A 468 -10.75 0.23 -3.57
CA PRO A 468 -12.02 -0.50 -3.56
C PRO A 468 -12.77 -0.34 -2.22
N TYR A 469 -13.81 0.50 -2.22
CA TYR A 469 -14.88 0.57 -1.23
C TYR A 469 -16.21 0.63 -2.00
N SER A 470 -17.02 -0.42 -1.94
CA SER A 470 -18.23 -0.52 -2.77
C SER A 470 -19.42 0.23 -2.18
N ILE A 471 -20.36 0.68 -3.02
CA ILE A 471 -21.59 1.32 -2.56
C ILE A 471 -22.43 0.38 -1.70
N GLN A 472 -22.46 -0.91 -2.02
CA GLN A 472 -23.14 -1.96 -1.26
C GLN A 472 -22.53 -2.17 0.14
N THR A 473 -21.24 -1.86 0.32
CA THR A 473 -20.60 -1.82 1.64
C THR A 473 -20.83 -0.47 2.31
N ALA A 474 -20.74 0.64 1.58
CA ALA A 474 -20.83 1.99 2.11
C ALA A 474 -22.21 2.33 2.68
N GLN A 475 -23.28 1.97 1.98
CA GLN A 475 -24.67 2.18 2.41
C GLN A 475 -25.01 1.47 3.73
N LYS A 476 -24.28 0.40 4.08
CA LYS A 476 -24.48 -0.37 5.32
C LYS A 476 -23.76 0.23 6.54
N GLN A 477 -22.93 1.26 6.36
CA GLN A 477 -22.16 1.89 7.43
C GLN A 477 -21.89 3.40 7.22
N PRO A 478 -22.92 4.24 6.96
CA PRO A 478 -22.72 5.70 6.80
C PRO A 478 -22.18 6.36 8.07
N TRP A 479 -22.43 5.77 9.25
CA TRP A 479 -21.86 6.17 10.54
C TRP A 479 -20.32 6.23 10.56
N LEU A 480 -19.66 5.54 9.62
CA LEU A 480 -18.19 5.51 9.50
C LEU A 480 -17.62 6.81 8.94
N HIS A 481 -18.39 7.54 8.12
CA HIS A 481 -17.86 8.67 7.34
C HIS A 481 -17.53 9.89 8.21
N SER A 482 -18.06 9.97 9.44
CA SER A 482 -17.71 10.97 10.45
C SER A 482 -16.36 10.73 11.14
N PHE A 483 -15.64 9.66 10.76
CA PHE A 483 -14.25 9.43 11.18
C PHE A 483 -13.24 9.76 10.06
N PHE A 484 -13.72 10.19 8.89
CA PHE A 484 -12.88 10.28 7.68
C PHE A 484 -12.13 11.60 7.52
N HIS A 485 -10.85 11.45 7.20
CA HIS A 485 -9.88 12.51 7.00
C HIS A 485 -9.27 12.37 5.59
N ARG A 486 -9.05 13.52 4.94
CA ARG A 486 -8.62 13.63 3.54
C ARG A 486 -7.20 13.08 3.38
N TRP A 487 -6.87 12.57 2.20
CA TRP A 487 -5.47 12.28 1.87
C TRP A 487 -4.72 13.60 1.64
N LYS A 488 -3.63 13.80 2.38
CA LYS A 488 -2.79 15.01 2.33
C LYS A 488 -1.37 14.61 2.73
N ALA A 489 -0.38 14.95 1.90
CA ALA A 489 0.99 14.50 2.06
C ALA A 489 1.97 15.49 1.41
N GLU A 490 1.88 16.76 1.76
CA GLU A 490 2.82 17.80 1.31
C GLU A 490 4.23 17.56 1.87
N THR A 491 4.37 17.01 3.08
CA THR A 491 5.66 16.61 3.68
C THR A 491 6.44 15.66 2.75
N SER A 492 5.74 14.71 2.12
CA SER A 492 6.33 13.77 1.16
C SER A 492 6.17 14.20 -0.31
N GLY A 493 5.46 15.30 -0.60
CA GLY A 493 5.13 15.77 -1.95
C GLY A 493 4.15 14.86 -2.71
N ARG A 494 3.34 14.07 -2.01
CA ARG A 494 2.49 13.00 -2.56
C ARG A 494 0.98 13.19 -2.36
N SER A 495 0.49 14.38 -2.01
CA SER A 495 -0.96 14.65 -1.92
C SER A 495 -1.75 14.28 -3.19
N ARG A 496 -1.11 14.37 -4.38
CA ARG A 496 -1.71 13.94 -5.66
C ARG A 496 -1.40 12.48 -6.05
N ALA A 497 -0.51 11.79 -5.33
CA ALA A 497 -0.16 10.39 -5.60
C ALA A 497 -0.97 9.49 -4.66
N MET A 498 -2.08 8.91 -5.15
CA MET A 498 -3.07 8.27 -4.28
C MET A 498 -2.49 7.13 -3.43
N PRO A 499 -2.95 6.98 -2.17
CA PRO A 499 -2.38 6.02 -1.25
C PRO A 499 -2.85 4.60 -1.58
N HIS A 500 -1.89 3.75 -1.90
CA HIS A 500 -2.06 2.30 -1.82
C HIS A 500 -1.16 1.68 -0.72
N ILE A 501 -0.35 2.48 -0.04
CA ILE A 501 0.12 2.22 1.31
C ILE A 501 -1.05 2.05 2.30
N LYS A 502 -0.82 1.27 3.36
CA LYS A 502 -1.67 1.18 4.55
C LYS A 502 -0.78 1.30 5.77
N THR A 503 -1.13 2.18 6.70
CA THR A 503 -0.39 2.42 7.94
C THR A 503 -1.32 2.60 9.12
N TYR A 504 -0.83 2.27 10.31
CA TYR A 504 -1.50 2.60 11.56
C TYR A 504 -0.46 3.11 12.54
N MET A 505 -0.83 4.04 13.42
CA MET A 505 0.08 4.62 14.41
C MET A 505 -0.66 5.22 15.60
N ARG A 506 0.06 5.42 16.71
CA ARG A 506 -0.42 6.14 17.90
C ARG A 506 0.44 7.37 18.11
N VAL A 507 -0.18 8.54 18.10
CA VAL A 507 0.48 9.85 18.05
C VAL A 507 0.21 10.64 19.33
N SER A 508 1.12 11.52 19.73
CA SER A 508 0.86 12.53 20.76
C SER A 508 -0.25 13.52 20.34
N PRO A 509 -0.91 14.22 21.30
CA PRO A 509 -1.97 15.18 21.00
C PRO A 509 -1.49 16.40 20.18
N ASP A 510 -0.22 16.78 20.32
CA ASP A 510 0.44 17.87 19.59
C ASP A 510 1.07 17.43 18.25
N VAL A 511 0.90 16.15 17.89
CA VAL A 511 1.44 15.45 16.72
C VAL A 511 2.97 15.43 16.55
N GLN A 512 3.74 15.72 17.59
CA GLN A 512 5.21 15.72 17.53
C GLN A 512 5.86 14.36 17.81
N GLU A 513 5.15 13.42 18.45
CA GLU A 513 5.69 12.12 18.89
C GLU A 513 4.83 10.93 18.44
N LEU A 514 5.45 9.75 18.28
CA LEU A 514 4.80 8.47 18.05
C LEU A 514 5.14 7.48 19.18
N ALA A 515 4.12 6.80 19.70
CA ALA A 515 4.31 5.64 20.59
C ALA A 515 4.57 4.34 19.80
N TRP A 516 4.08 4.25 18.55
CA TRP A 516 4.37 3.17 17.60
C TRP A 516 3.88 3.52 16.19
N PHE A 517 4.43 2.84 15.19
CA PHE A 517 4.02 2.91 13.77
C PHE A 517 4.05 1.52 13.14
N ILE A 518 3.12 1.20 12.23
CA ILE A 518 3.14 -0.01 11.39
C ILE A 518 2.81 0.33 9.95
N VAL A 519 3.57 -0.25 9.01
CA VAL A 519 3.19 -0.38 7.59
C VAL A 519 2.78 -1.83 7.33
N THR A 520 1.70 -2.04 6.57
CA THR A 520 1.11 -3.37 6.37
C THR A 520 0.38 -3.47 5.02
N SER A 521 0.10 -4.69 4.57
CA SER A 521 -0.89 -4.92 3.52
C SER A 521 -2.34 -4.76 4.02
N ALA A 522 -2.58 -4.90 5.34
CA ALA A 522 -3.92 -4.96 5.91
C ALA A 522 -4.71 -3.64 5.75
N ASN A 523 -5.85 -3.74 5.08
CA ASN A 523 -6.86 -2.67 4.98
C ASN A 523 -7.84 -2.72 6.17
N LEU A 524 -8.64 -1.66 6.36
CA LEU A 524 -9.66 -1.60 7.41
C LEU A 524 -10.82 -2.59 7.15
N SER A 525 -10.66 -3.84 7.57
CA SER A 525 -11.66 -4.89 7.43
C SER A 525 -11.46 -6.06 8.41
N LYS A 526 -12.57 -6.68 8.82
CA LYS A 526 -12.61 -7.93 9.58
C LYS A 526 -11.90 -9.10 8.87
N ALA A 527 -11.88 -9.09 7.54
CA ALA A 527 -11.21 -10.13 6.74
C ALA A 527 -9.68 -10.12 6.89
N ALA A 528 -9.10 -8.90 6.96
CA ALA A 528 -7.68 -8.66 7.09
C ALA A 528 -7.20 -8.72 8.56
N TRP A 529 -7.88 -8.02 9.46
CA TRP A 529 -7.46 -7.86 10.85
C TRP A 529 -8.01 -8.92 11.80
N GLY A 530 -9.08 -9.61 11.41
CA GLY A 530 -9.81 -10.56 12.24
C GLY A 530 -11.03 -9.96 12.93
N SER A 531 -11.92 -10.84 13.41
CA SER A 531 -13.00 -10.51 14.35
C SER A 531 -13.32 -11.70 15.25
N PHE A 532 -13.82 -11.45 16.46
CA PHE A 532 -14.26 -12.50 17.36
C PHE A 532 -15.49 -13.27 16.83
N GLU A 533 -15.48 -14.58 17.07
CA GLU A 533 -16.62 -15.48 16.98
C GLU A 533 -16.81 -16.18 18.35
N LYS A 534 -17.96 -16.84 18.55
CA LYS A 534 -18.25 -17.66 19.76
C LYS A 534 -17.96 -16.89 21.07
N ASN A 535 -18.60 -15.73 21.24
CA ASN A 535 -18.53 -14.91 22.47
C ASN A 535 -17.08 -14.59 22.91
N GLY A 536 -16.20 -14.25 21.97
CA GLY A 536 -14.79 -13.88 22.24
C GLY A 536 -13.83 -15.07 22.43
N THR A 537 -14.32 -16.31 22.43
CA THR A 537 -13.49 -17.51 22.59
C THR A 537 -12.66 -17.86 21.35
N GLN A 538 -13.09 -17.40 20.17
CA GLN A 538 -12.48 -17.70 18.87
C GLN A 538 -12.16 -16.41 18.10
N MET A 539 -10.98 -16.31 17.48
CA MET A 539 -10.58 -15.23 16.58
C MET A 539 -10.61 -15.74 15.13
N PHE A 540 -11.38 -15.09 14.25
CA PHE A 540 -11.60 -15.53 12.88
C PHE A 540 -11.00 -14.54 11.86
N ILE A 541 -10.07 -15.03 11.05
CA ILE A 541 -9.36 -14.27 10.00
C ILE A 541 -9.61 -14.94 8.65
N ARG A 542 -9.74 -14.16 7.58
CA ARG A 542 -10.06 -14.66 6.23
C ARG A 542 -8.92 -14.52 5.22
N SER A 543 -8.03 -13.55 5.39
CA SER A 543 -6.99 -13.20 4.42
C SER A 543 -5.57 -13.49 4.93
N TYR A 544 -4.64 -13.65 4.00
CA TYR A 544 -3.22 -13.48 4.29
C TYR A 544 -2.88 -11.99 4.21
N GLU A 545 -2.36 -11.43 5.30
CA GLU A 545 -1.79 -10.08 5.35
C GLU A 545 -0.42 -10.13 6.03
N LEU A 546 0.42 -9.12 5.81
CA LEU A 546 1.70 -8.98 6.48
C LEU A 546 2.11 -7.50 6.62
N GLY A 547 2.72 -7.16 7.74
CA GLY A 547 3.27 -5.85 8.03
C GLY A 547 4.35 -5.90 9.10
N VAL A 548 5.03 -4.76 9.29
CA VAL A 548 6.09 -4.60 10.28
C VAL A 548 5.78 -3.44 11.24
N LEU A 549 5.88 -3.73 12.54
CA LEU A 549 5.63 -2.79 13.62
C LEU A 549 6.96 -2.25 14.16
N PHE A 550 7.08 -0.92 14.15
CA PHE A 550 8.16 -0.16 14.75
C PHE A 550 7.73 0.26 16.16
N LEU A 551 8.45 -0.23 17.17
CA LEU A 551 8.30 0.19 18.56
C LEU A 551 9.56 0.93 19.00
N PRO A 552 9.45 2.09 19.68
CA PRO A 552 10.59 2.85 20.20
C PRO A 552 11.56 1.99 21.03
N SER A 553 11.04 1.07 21.82
CA SER A 553 11.81 0.15 22.67
C SER A 553 12.81 -0.72 21.89
N ALA A 554 12.45 -1.22 20.70
CA ALA A 554 13.37 -1.96 19.83
C ALA A 554 14.47 -1.07 19.21
N PHE A 555 14.26 0.25 19.23
CA PHE A 555 15.22 1.26 18.78
C PHE A 555 16.07 1.85 19.93
N GLY A 556 15.75 1.53 21.20
CA GLY A 556 16.42 2.08 22.38
C GLY A 556 15.85 3.43 22.84
N LEU A 557 14.58 3.68 22.55
CA LEU A 557 13.87 4.94 22.76
C LEU A 557 12.55 4.70 23.51
N ASP A 558 12.02 5.71 24.20
CA ASP A 558 10.65 5.66 24.76
C ASP A 558 9.58 5.99 23.70
N LYS A 559 9.91 6.87 22.75
CA LYS A 559 9.05 7.40 21.69
C LYS A 559 9.88 7.68 20.43
N PHE A 560 9.22 7.80 19.28
CA PHE A 560 9.83 8.44 18.10
C PHE A 560 9.37 9.90 18.02
N SER A 561 10.21 10.80 17.54
CA SER A 561 9.77 12.13 17.07
C SER A 561 9.20 12.01 15.65
N VAL A 562 8.36 12.95 15.21
CA VAL A 562 7.88 13.01 13.81
C VAL A 562 8.83 13.87 12.97
N LYS A 563 9.38 13.34 11.86
CA LYS A 563 10.22 14.13 10.93
C LYS A 563 9.40 15.25 10.29
N THR A 564 9.86 16.49 10.43
CA THR A 564 9.22 17.69 9.84
C THR A 564 9.28 17.68 8.31
N ASN A 565 10.40 17.21 7.76
CA ASN A 565 10.67 17.05 6.34
C ASN A 565 11.37 15.71 6.13
N ILE A 566 10.66 14.73 5.57
CA ILE A 566 11.17 13.34 5.46
C ILE A 566 12.39 13.16 4.54
N TYR A 567 12.80 14.20 3.81
CA TYR A 567 14.01 14.22 2.95
C TYR A 567 15.16 15.04 3.52
N SER A 568 14.98 15.66 4.70
CA SER A 568 16.04 16.42 5.37
C SER A 568 17.14 15.46 5.84
N ARG A 569 18.28 15.46 5.15
CA ARG A 569 19.49 14.70 5.57
C ARG A 569 20.29 15.42 6.67
N ASN A 570 19.93 16.66 7.02
CA ASN A 570 20.69 17.51 7.95
C ASN A 570 20.15 17.49 9.39
N GLU A 571 18.99 16.89 9.63
CA GLU A 571 18.47 16.65 10.98
C GLU A 571 19.06 15.35 11.53
N SER A 572 20.10 15.48 12.37
CA SER A 572 20.83 14.37 13.02
C SER A 572 20.02 13.69 14.14
N CYS A 573 18.73 13.43 13.89
CA CYS A 573 17.77 12.94 14.85
C CYS A 573 17.41 11.48 14.51
N GLU A 574 18.22 10.54 14.99
CA GLU A 574 18.04 9.09 14.75
C GLU A 574 16.69 8.57 15.29
N SER A 575 16.09 9.26 16.25
CA SER A 575 14.75 8.99 16.80
C SER A 575 13.59 9.53 15.96
N ALA A 576 13.83 10.31 14.91
CA ALA A 576 12.76 10.94 14.13
C ALA A 576 12.24 10.02 13.01
N PHE A 577 10.98 9.60 13.12
CA PHE A 577 10.33 8.69 12.18
C PHE A 577 9.77 9.42 10.94
N PRO A 578 10.02 8.93 9.72
CA PRO A 578 9.50 9.51 8.47
C PRO A 578 8.02 9.17 8.22
N VAL A 579 7.10 9.87 8.90
CA VAL A 579 5.65 9.77 8.63
C VAL A 579 5.37 10.26 7.19
N PRO A 580 4.73 9.46 6.32
CA PRO A 580 4.71 9.74 4.87
C PRO A 580 3.58 10.67 4.40
N TYR A 581 2.75 11.17 5.32
CA TYR A 581 1.61 12.06 5.08
C TYR A 581 1.50 13.08 6.23
N ASP A 582 0.70 14.12 6.02
CA ASP A 582 0.69 15.29 6.91
C ASP A 582 -0.06 15.01 8.22
N LEU A 583 0.36 15.71 9.29
CA LEU A 583 -0.29 15.70 10.60
C LEU A 583 -0.53 17.13 11.11
N PRO A 584 -1.62 17.39 11.88
CA PRO A 584 -2.73 16.48 12.14
C PRO A 584 -3.55 16.19 10.86
N PRO A 585 -4.27 15.06 10.78
CA PRO A 585 -5.08 14.75 9.60
C PRO A 585 -6.20 15.79 9.38
N GLU A 586 -6.43 16.17 8.14
CA GLU A 586 -7.47 17.14 7.76
C GLU A 586 -8.84 16.42 7.66
N HIS A 587 -9.78 16.71 8.55
CA HIS A 587 -11.11 16.10 8.51
C HIS A 587 -11.86 16.43 7.21
N TYR A 588 -12.72 15.53 6.74
CA TYR A 588 -13.62 15.78 5.60
C TYR A 588 -14.47 17.03 5.82
N SER A 589 -14.59 17.88 4.80
CA SER A 589 -15.58 18.96 4.80
C SER A 589 -17.00 18.40 4.64
N GLY A 590 -18.03 19.21 4.93
CA GLY A 590 -19.43 18.82 4.67
C GLY A 590 -19.74 18.53 3.18
N LYS A 591 -18.86 18.93 2.27
CA LYS A 591 -18.94 18.63 0.82
C LYS A 591 -18.14 17.40 0.41
N ASP A 592 -17.11 16.99 1.15
CA ASP A 592 -16.35 15.78 0.86
C ASP A 592 -17.23 14.52 0.99
N ARG A 593 -16.98 13.54 0.14
CA ARG A 593 -17.53 12.18 0.23
C ARG A 593 -16.38 11.21 0.03
N PRO A 594 -16.40 10.02 0.66
CA PRO A 594 -15.38 9.02 0.40
C PRO A 594 -15.44 8.59 -1.07
N TRP A 595 -14.29 8.23 -1.62
CA TRP A 595 -14.28 7.52 -2.89
C TRP A 595 -15.07 6.21 -2.80
N VAL A 596 -15.91 5.93 -3.81
CA VAL A 596 -16.70 4.70 -3.93
C VAL A 596 -16.55 4.20 -5.37
N TRP A 597 -15.82 3.10 -5.55
CA TRP A 597 -15.26 2.75 -6.86
C TRP A 597 -16.29 2.29 -7.91
N ASN A 598 -17.50 1.91 -7.50
CA ASN A 598 -18.54 1.35 -8.37
C ASN A 598 -19.82 2.19 -8.45
N ILE A 599 -19.71 3.51 -8.33
CA ILE A 599 -20.74 4.49 -8.73
C ILE A 599 -20.13 5.49 -9.72
N PRO A 600 -20.92 6.12 -10.61
CA PRO A 600 -20.39 7.10 -11.56
C PRO A 600 -20.08 8.46 -10.91
N TYR A 601 -19.06 9.14 -11.44
CA TYR A 601 -18.73 10.53 -11.15
C TYR A 601 -18.61 11.30 -12.46
N VAL A 602 -19.65 12.07 -12.81
CA VAL A 602 -19.78 12.76 -14.11
C VAL A 602 -19.86 14.29 -14.00
N ASN A 603 -20.06 14.82 -12.79
CA ASN A 603 -20.36 16.25 -12.59
C ASN A 603 -19.14 17.18 -12.72
N ALA A 604 -17.93 16.63 -12.72
CA ALA A 604 -16.68 17.36 -12.91
C ALA A 604 -15.62 16.41 -13.48
N PRO A 605 -14.76 16.85 -14.42
CA PRO A 605 -13.67 16.04 -14.93
C PRO A 605 -12.55 15.86 -13.90
N ASP A 606 -11.75 14.82 -14.12
CA ASP A 606 -10.47 14.60 -13.48
C ASP A 606 -9.31 15.39 -14.12
N THR A 607 -8.10 15.21 -13.58
CA THR A 607 -6.83 15.75 -14.11
C THR A 607 -6.61 15.56 -15.62
N HIS A 608 -7.22 14.53 -16.22
CA HIS A 608 -7.04 14.14 -17.62
C HIS A 608 -8.27 14.47 -18.49
N GLY A 609 -9.23 15.23 -17.96
CA GLY A 609 -10.48 15.60 -18.66
C GLY A 609 -11.56 14.51 -18.64
N ASN A 610 -11.35 13.40 -17.93
CA ASN A 610 -12.24 12.24 -17.98
C ASN A 610 -13.28 12.24 -16.86
N ILE A 611 -14.37 11.49 -17.09
CA ILE A 611 -15.39 11.13 -16.10
C ILE A 611 -15.21 9.68 -15.64
N TRP A 612 -15.72 9.32 -14.48
CA TRP A 612 -15.74 7.94 -14.01
C TRP A 612 -17.10 7.30 -14.28
N CYS A 613 -17.16 6.33 -15.19
CA CYS A 613 -18.35 5.53 -15.48
C CYS A 613 -18.01 4.04 -15.33
N PRO A 614 -18.14 3.47 -14.11
CA PRO A 614 -17.84 2.06 -13.88
C PRO A 614 -18.96 1.17 -14.42
N SER A 615 -18.65 0.35 -15.42
CA SER A 615 -19.48 -0.81 -15.81
C SER A 615 -19.65 -1.84 -14.68
#